data_AF-A0A8D1AW30-F1
#
_entry.id   AF-A0A8D1AW30-F1
#
_cell.length_a   1.000
_cell.length_b   1.000
_cell.length_c   1.000
_cell.angle_alpha   90.00
_cell.angle_beta   90.00
_cell.angle_gamma   90.00
#
_symmetry.space_group_name_H-M   'P 1'
#
loop_
_entity.id
_entity.type
_entity.pdbx_description
1 polymer ?
#
loop_
_entity_poly.entity_id
_entity_poly.type
_entity_poly.pdbx_seq_one_letter_code
_entity_poly.pdbx_strand_id
1 'polypeptide(L)'
;MANHRFSVVSGSEEEEACCSKKAKICLGVFLGLLVLVTVAVVVGILMGRRSPKWNGKGSTVDFQEIILRRCYTYIRVVQPELGDRDCQKIKKAFTDAFISKDPCSAREEDYDLLMKLGHQTVPCDKTVFWSKTKELAHQYTKTQKGLFTLENTLLGYIADDLSWCGKVGSSEINHESCPDRRNCNSNFVSVFWNLLSKRMSSPIKPSDDTSTRHHSFATYEKLQVKIIQLSPFDTQKCTSLQKMPVGWCRCFSMDPSVTPLIKPARSAVWRSIACSRRRCIH
;
A
#
# COMPACT_ATOMS: atom_id res chain seq x y z
N MET A 1 -26.18 53.09 99.24
CA MET A 1 -25.59 51.75 99.47
C MET A 1 -25.52 51.08 98.10
N ALA A 2 -24.39 51.09 97.39
CA ALA A 2 -23.24 50.18 97.55
C ALA A 2 -23.69 48.70 97.51
N ASN A 3 -23.18 47.77 96.71
CA ASN A 3 -22.02 47.75 95.81
C ASN A 3 -21.95 46.36 95.11
N HIS A 4 -21.42 46.32 93.88
CA HIS A 4 -20.73 45.18 93.19
C HIS A 4 -21.54 43.89 92.87
N ARG A 5 -21.29 43.13 91.80
CA ARG A 5 -20.05 42.81 91.08
C ARG A 5 -20.29 42.53 89.59
N PHE A 6 -19.31 42.95 88.79
CA PHE A 6 -18.97 42.36 87.50
C PHE A 6 -18.47 40.93 87.69
N SER A 7 -18.87 40.04 86.78
CA SER A 7 -18.20 38.76 86.53
C SER A 7 -17.65 38.81 85.11
N VAL A 8 -16.39 39.18 84.98
CA VAL A 8 -15.59 38.85 83.79
C VAL A 8 -15.11 37.41 84.01
N VAL A 9 -15.54 36.49 83.15
CA VAL A 9 -14.83 35.22 82.97
C VAL A 9 -14.12 35.32 81.62
N SER A 10 -12.81 35.34 81.74
CA SER A 10 -11.77 35.33 80.71
C SER A 10 -11.45 33.92 80.24
N GLY A 11 -11.16 33.78 78.94
CA GLY A 11 -10.55 32.60 78.30
C GLY A 11 -11.56 31.50 77.98
N SER A 12 -11.55 30.83 76.84
CA SER A 12 -10.53 30.53 75.83
C SER A 12 -11.25 30.29 74.50
N GLU A 13 -10.68 30.60 73.33
CA GLU A 13 -10.11 29.59 72.41
C GLU A 13 -10.94 28.28 72.44
N GLU A 14 -11.62 27.82 71.39
CA GLU A 14 -11.14 27.56 70.03
C GLU A 14 -12.34 27.49 69.06
N GLU A 15 -12.29 28.20 67.92
CA GLU A 15 -13.01 27.76 66.71
C GLU A 15 -12.27 26.53 66.16
N GLU A 16 -12.48 25.36 66.74
CA GLU A 16 -12.04 24.11 66.12
C GLU A 16 -13.07 23.65 65.09
N ALA A 17 -12.68 23.79 63.83
CA ALA A 17 -13.27 23.13 62.68
C ALA A 17 -13.54 21.65 63.00
N CYS A 18 -14.81 21.28 63.17
CA CYS A 18 -15.24 19.88 63.30
C CYS A 18 -15.06 19.16 61.95
N CYS A 19 -13.81 18.82 61.64
CA CYS A 19 -13.44 18.05 60.47
C CYS A 19 -13.01 16.67 60.97
N SER A 20 -14.01 15.78 61.10
CA SER A 20 -13.87 14.39 61.55
C SER A 20 -12.66 13.71 60.90
N LYS A 21 -11.80 13.07 61.70
CA LYS A 21 -10.61 12.33 61.22
C LYS A 21 -10.95 11.36 60.08
N LYS A 22 -12.18 10.82 60.07
CA LYS A 22 -12.72 9.97 59.01
C LYS A 22 -12.89 10.70 57.68
N ALA A 23 -13.32 11.97 57.70
CA ALA A 23 -13.46 12.80 56.51
C ALA A 23 -12.10 13.13 55.88
N LYS A 24 -11.07 13.40 56.69
CA LYS A 24 -9.69 13.61 56.22
C LYS A 24 -9.11 12.34 55.56
N ILE A 25 -9.38 11.17 56.14
CA ILE A 25 -8.98 9.87 55.58
C ILE A 25 -9.73 9.59 54.27
N CYS A 26 -11.05 9.81 54.22
CA CYS A 26 -11.85 9.64 53.01
C CYS A 26 -11.40 10.57 51.88
N LEU A 27 -11.08 11.83 52.19
CA LEU A 27 -10.56 12.78 51.20
C LEU A 27 -9.20 12.35 50.66
N GLY A 28 -8.29 11.88 51.53
CA GLY A 28 -6.99 11.35 51.12
C GLY A 28 -7.10 10.10 50.24
N VAL A 29 -8.01 9.18 50.57
CA VAL A 29 -8.30 7.98 49.75
C VAL A 29 -8.89 8.37 48.39
N PHE A 30 -9.81 9.34 48.36
CA PHE A 30 -10.43 9.82 47.13
C PHE A 30 -9.41 10.52 46.21
N LEU A 31 -8.56 11.38 46.76
CA LEU A 31 -7.46 12.02 46.03
C LEU A 31 -6.46 10.99 45.50
N GLY A 32 -6.11 9.99 46.33
CA GLY A 32 -5.24 8.88 45.91
C GLY A 32 -5.81 8.08 44.74
N LEU A 33 -7.12 7.76 44.79
CA LEU A 33 -7.82 7.08 43.70
C LEU A 33 -7.86 7.93 42.42
N LEU A 34 -8.13 9.24 42.53
CA LEU A 34 -8.10 10.16 41.38
C LEU A 34 -6.72 10.21 40.72
N VAL A 35 -5.65 10.28 41.51
CA VAL A 35 -4.28 10.27 40.99
C VAL A 35 -3.99 8.93 40.28
N LEU A 36 -4.39 7.79 40.87
CA LEU A 36 -4.20 6.49 40.22
C LEU A 36 -4.95 6.36 38.89
N VAL A 37 -6.20 6.83 38.83
CA VAL A 37 -7.01 6.82 37.60
C VAL A 37 -6.39 7.72 36.53
N THR A 38 -5.96 8.93 36.89
CA THR A 38 -5.31 9.85 35.93
C THR A 38 -4.01 9.28 35.39
N VAL A 39 -3.17 8.69 36.25
CA VAL A 39 -1.93 8.00 35.84
C VAL A 39 -2.25 6.83 34.90
N ALA A 40 -3.24 6.00 35.23
CA ALA A 40 -3.63 4.88 34.38
C ALA A 40 -4.13 5.33 33.00
N VAL A 41 -4.92 6.41 32.94
CA VAL A 41 -5.40 6.99 31.67
C VAL A 41 -4.23 7.55 30.85
N VAL A 42 -3.32 8.30 31.48
CA VAL A 42 -2.13 8.85 30.80
C VAL A 42 -1.23 7.74 30.28
N VAL A 43 -0.98 6.70 31.08
CA VAL A 43 -0.19 5.53 30.67
C VAL A 43 -0.89 4.78 29.54
N GLY A 44 -2.21 4.58 29.60
CA GLY A 44 -3.00 3.98 28.52
C GLY A 44 -2.89 4.76 27.21
N ILE A 45 -2.96 6.10 27.27
CA ILE A 45 -2.79 6.98 26.10
C ILE A 45 -1.35 6.91 25.56
N LEU A 46 -0.34 6.91 26.43
CA LEU A 46 1.06 6.84 26.02
C LEU A 46 1.41 5.48 25.42
N MET A 47 0.91 4.38 25.99
CA MET A 47 1.10 3.03 25.47
C MET A 47 0.33 2.82 24.15
N GLY A 48 -0.88 3.37 24.01
CA GLY A 48 -1.64 3.31 22.76
C GLY A 48 -1.03 4.11 21.61
N ARG A 49 -0.13 5.06 21.89
CA ARG A 49 0.56 5.89 20.89
C ARG A 49 1.88 5.32 20.38
N ARG A 50 2.42 4.27 21.02
CA ARG A 50 3.59 3.58 20.50
C ARG A 50 3.20 2.75 19.28
N SER A 51 3.52 3.26 18.10
CA SER A 51 3.44 2.43 16.90
C SER A 51 4.38 1.24 17.03
N PRO A 52 3.96 0.05 16.60
CA PRO A 52 4.86 -1.08 16.50
C PRO A 52 6.06 -0.69 15.63
N LYS A 53 7.26 -0.96 16.12
CA LYS A 53 8.49 -0.83 15.34
C LYS A 53 8.53 -2.01 14.37
N TRP A 54 8.50 -1.72 13.07
CA TRP A 54 8.51 -2.75 12.03
C TRP A 54 9.94 -3.18 11.69
N ASN A 55 10.07 -4.37 11.09
CA ASN A 55 11.38 -4.89 10.68
C ASN A 55 11.85 -4.34 9.32
N GLY A 56 10.91 -3.85 8.50
CA GLY A 56 11.21 -3.31 7.19
C GLY A 56 11.73 -1.88 7.22
N LYS A 57 12.39 -1.49 6.13
CA LYS A 57 12.89 -0.12 5.90
C LYS A 57 11.72 0.87 5.97
N GLY A 58 11.90 1.94 6.74
CA GLY A 58 10.96 3.05 6.75
C GLY A 58 10.76 3.69 5.37
N SER A 59 9.81 4.60 5.30
CA SER A 59 9.49 5.27 4.04
C SER A 59 10.68 6.07 3.52
N THR A 60 10.86 6.07 2.20
CA THR A 60 11.94 6.83 1.55
C THR A 60 11.86 8.32 1.95
N VAL A 61 12.99 8.92 2.30
CA VAL A 61 13.09 10.36 2.59
C VAL A 61 12.68 11.15 1.34
N ASP A 62 11.95 12.24 1.54
CA ASP A 62 11.40 13.08 0.46
C ASP A 62 10.51 12.33 -0.54
N PHE A 63 9.85 11.25 -0.11
CA PHE A 63 9.00 10.39 -0.95
C PHE A 63 8.08 11.19 -1.89
N GLN A 64 7.35 12.17 -1.35
CA GLN A 64 6.41 12.99 -2.12
C GLN A 64 7.08 13.84 -3.20
N GLU A 65 8.27 14.37 -2.92
CA GLU A 65 9.03 15.14 -3.88
C GLU A 65 9.61 14.24 -4.97
N ILE A 66 10.13 13.07 -4.59
CA ILE A 66 10.67 12.09 -5.53
C ILE A 66 9.59 11.65 -6.52
N ILE A 67 8.41 11.25 -6.05
CA ILE A 67 7.32 10.81 -6.95
C ILE A 67 6.87 11.95 -7.86
N LEU A 68 6.82 13.19 -7.35
CA LEU A 68 6.42 14.36 -8.14
C LEU A 68 7.43 14.65 -9.24
N ARG A 69 8.71 14.67 -8.91
CA ARG A 69 9.80 14.91 -9.85
C ARG A 69 9.86 13.80 -10.90
N ARG A 70 9.79 12.53 -10.48
CA ARG A 70 9.75 11.38 -11.40
C ARG A 70 8.53 11.44 -12.33
N CYS A 71 7.36 11.85 -11.83
CA CYS A 71 6.18 12.03 -12.67
C CYS A 71 6.43 13.05 -13.77
N TYR A 72 6.92 14.26 -13.43
CA TYR A 72 7.22 15.28 -14.44
C TYR A 72 8.30 14.83 -15.43
N THR A 73 9.35 14.16 -14.97
CA THR A 73 10.36 13.57 -15.84
C THR A 73 9.73 12.57 -16.80
N TYR A 74 8.85 11.69 -16.30
CA TYR A 74 8.21 10.68 -17.13
C TYR A 74 7.35 11.31 -18.23
N ILE A 75 6.43 12.21 -17.87
CA ILE A 75 5.47 12.77 -18.83
C ILE A 75 6.06 13.81 -19.78
N ARG A 76 7.24 14.37 -19.48
CA ARG A 76 7.90 15.38 -20.33
C ARG A 76 9.04 14.81 -21.19
N VAL A 77 9.76 13.82 -20.65
CA VAL A 77 10.99 13.31 -21.28
C VAL A 77 10.86 11.86 -21.71
N VAL A 78 10.27 11.00 -20.87
CA VAL A 78 10.23 9.55 -21.14
C VAL A 78 9.07 9.18 -22.07
N GLN A 79 7.87 9.68 -21.79
CA GLN A 79 6.65 9.48 -22.56
C GLN A 79 5.87 10.79 -22.69
N PRO A 80 6.26 11.67 -23.64
CA PRO A 80 5.57 12.94 -23.90
C PRO A 80 4.08 12.80 -24.24
N GLU A 81 3.66 11.62 -24.72
CA GLU A 81 2.26 11.26 -25.00
C GLU A 81 1.35 11.27 -23.76
N LEU A 82 1.91 11.23 -22.55
CA LEU A 82 1.19 11.38 -21.28
C LEU A 82 1.30 12.80 -20.69
N GLY A 83 1.69 13.79 -21.51
CA GLY A 83 1.90 15.17 -21.06
C GLY A 83 0.66 15.86 -20.47
N ASP A 84 -0.54 15.34 -20.74
CA ASP A 84 -1.83 15.81 -20.19
C ASP A 84 -2.04 15.41 -18.72
N ARG A 85 -1.24 14.49 -18.18
CA ARG A 85 -1.40 13.98 -16.81
C ARG A 85 -1.04 15.02 -15.76
N ASP A 86 -1.89 15.15 -14.76
CA ASP A 86 -1.69 16.05 -13.63
C ASP A 86 -0.85 15.37 -12.53
N CYS A 87 0.46 15.64 -12.54
CA CYS A 87 1.39 15.08 -11.56
C CYS A 87 1.09 15.49 -10.11
N GLN A 88 0.46 16.64 -9.85
CA GLN A 88 0.07 17.02 -8.49
C GLN A 88 -1.08 16.15 -7.99
N LYS A 89 -2.07 15.88 -8.84
CA LYS A 89 -3.16 14.95 -8.53
C LYS A 89 -2.66 13.52 -8.34
N ILE A 90 -1.73 13.06 -9.19
CA ILE A 90 -1.11 11.73 -9.04
C ILE A 90 -0.38 11.62 -7.70
N LYS A 91 0.50 12.58 -7.38
CA LYS A 91 1.22 12.63 -6.09
C LYS A 91 0.26 12.59 -4.90
N LYS A 92 -0.82 13.40 -4.97
CA LYS A 92 -1.84 13.48 -3.92
C LYS A 92 -2.57 12.14 -3.78
N ALA A 93 -3.10 11.59 -4.87
CA ALA A 93 -3.78 10.30 -4.85
C ALA A 93 -2.89 9.15 -4.35
N PHE A 94 -1.59 9.19 -4.67
CA PHE A 94 -0.63 8.23 -4.14
C PHE A 94 -0.51 8.36 -2.63
N THR A 95 -0.27 9.58 -2.12
CA THR A 95 -0.09 9.81 -0.68
C THR A 95 -1.36 9.46 0.10
N ASP A 96 -2.51 9.93 -0.38
CA ASP A 96 -3.82 9.73 0.26
C ASP A 96 -4.20 8.23 0.32
N ALA A 97 -3.62 7.39 -0.53
CA ALA A 97 -3.86 5.94 -0.51
C ALA A 97 -3.40 5.29 0.80
N PHE A 98 -2.33 5.76 1.44
CA PHE A 98 -1.72 5.09 2.60
C PHE A 98 -1.59 5.97 3.85
N ILE A 99 -1.71 7.29 3.73
CA ILE A 99 -1.57 8.20 4.87
C ILE A 99 -2.68 7.98 5.91
N SER A 100 -2.37 8.18 7.18
CA SER A 100 -3.31 8.01 8.30
C SER A 100 -3.95 6.62 8.43
N LYS A 101 -3.48 5.61 7.69
CA LYS A 101 -4.00 4.23 7.73
C LYS A 101 -3.05 3.28 8.47
N ASP A 102 -3.58 2.14 8.89
CA ASP A 102 -2.77 1.05 9.42
C ASP A 102 -1.92 0.47 8.27
N PRO A 103 -0.58 0.45 8.41
CA PRO A 103 0.31 0.03 7.34
C PRO A 103 0.18 -1.46 6.96
N CYS A 104 -0.57 -2.27 7.72
CA CYS A 104 -0.93 -3.66 7.40
C CYS A 104 -2.39 -3.86 6.94
N SER A 105 -3.17 -2.79 6.79
CA SER A 105 -4.57 -2.86 6.37
C SER A 105 -4.80 -2.39 4.92
N ALA A 106 -3.79 -2.49 4.06
CA ALA A 106 -3.88 -1.99 2.68
C ALA A 106 -4.81 -2.87 1.83
N ARG A 107 -5.62 -2.24 0.97
CA ARG A 107 -6.50 -2.89 0.01
C ARG A 107 -6.27 -2.38 -1.42
N GLU A 108 -6.70 -3.13 -2.42
CA GLU A 108 -6.57 -2.70 -3.83
C GLU A 108 -7.34 -1.39 -4.06
N GLU A 109 -8.52 -1.26 -3.44
CA GLU A 109 -9.40 -0.09 -3.58
C GLU A 109 -8.77 1.21 -3.09
N ASP A 110 -7.82 1.15 -2.15
CA ASP A 110 -7.11 2.32 -1.65
C ASP A 110 -6.31 3.03 -2.76
N TYR A 111 -5.94 2.30 -3.82
CA TYR A 111 -5.18 2.82 -4.96
C TYR A 111 -6.03 3.11 -6.21
N ASP A 112 -7.35 2.93 -6.18
CA ASP A 112 -8.17 3.04 -7.39
C ASP A 112 -8.07 4.40 -8.07
N LEU A 113 -8.08 5.48 -7.29
CA LEU A 113 -7.91 6.83 -7.82
C LEU A 113 -6.52 7.01 -8.45
N LEU A 114 -5.47 6.52 -7.80
CA LEU A 114 -4.10 6.57 -8.34
C LEU A 114 -4.03 5.83 -9.67
N MET A 115 -4.62 4.63 -9.73
CA MET A 115 -4.60 3.80 -10.92
C MET A 115 -5.44 4.37 -12.07
N LYS A 116 -6.48 5.16 -11.76
CA LYS A 116 -7.25 5.93 -12.75
C LYS A 116 -6.43 7.10 -13.31
N LEU A 117 -5.80 7.88 -12.43
CA LEU A 117 -5.01 9.05 -12.83
C LEU A 117 -3.73 8.68 -13.58
N GLY A 118 -3.04 7.64 -13.13
CA GLY A 118 -1.81 7.14 -13.75
C GLY A 118 -2.03 6.12 -14.86
N HIS A 119 -3.23 6.06 -15.42
CA HIS A 119 -3.56 5.08 -16.45
C HIS A 119 -2.68 5.29 -17.70
N GLN A 120 -2.05 4.20 -18.14
CA GLN A 120 -1.27 4.12 -19.37
C GLN A 120 -1.58 2.79 -20.07
N THR A 121 -1.83 2.86 -21.37
CA THR A 121 -2.01 1.67 -22.19
C THR A 121 -0.64 1.23 -22.73
N VAL A 122 -0.27 -0.02 -22.45
CA VAL A 122 0.95 -0.64 -22.98
C VAL A 122 0.56 -1.71 -24.00
N PRO A 123 1.10 -1.67 -25.23
CA PRO A 123 0.84 -2.71 -26.22
C PRO A 123 1.30 -4.08 -25.73
N CYS A 124 0.47 -5.11 -25.90
CA CYS A 124 0.75 -6.44 -25.37
C CYS A 124 2.00 -7.10 -25.95
N ASP A 125 2.30 -6.85 -27.23
CA ASP A 125 3.51 -7.31 -27.93
C ASP A 125 4.81 -6.63 -27.42
N LYS A 126 4.65 -5.58 -26.62
CA LYS A 126 5.74 -4.78 -26.04
C LYS A 126 5.95 -5.03 -24.55
N THR A 127 5.11 -5.83 -23.90
CA THR A 127 5.23 -6.12 -22.47
C THR A 127 6.28 -7.19 -22.19
N VAL A 128 7.18 -6.92 -21.23
CA VAL A 128 8.22 -7.82 -20.76
C VAL A 128 8.06 -8.09 -19.27
N PHE A 129 7.87 -9.35 -18.93
CA PHE A 129 7.83 -9.81 -17.53
C PHE A 129 9.16 -10.44 -17.14
N TRP A 130 9.62 -10.10 -15.94
CA TRP A 130 10.89 -10.59 -15.38
C TRP A 130 10.70 -11.06 -13.93
N SER A 131 11.60 -11.91 -13.46
CA SER A 131 11.64 -12.37 -12.07
C SER A 131 13.08 -12.52 -11.61
N LYS A 132 13.42 -11.92 -10.46
CA LYS A 132 14.78 -11.91 -9.87
C LYS A 132 15.90 -11.38 -10.80
N THR A 133 15.53 -10.68 -11.86
CA THR A 133 16.42 -10.25 -12.96
C THR A 133 16.08 -8.82 -13.38
N LYS A 134 15.72 -7.99 -12.40
CA LYS A 134 15.26 -6.60 -12.57
C LYS A 134 16.24 -5.81 -13.42
N GLU A 135 17.49 -5.75 -12.98
CA GLU A 135 18.54 -4.90 -13.52
C GLU A 135 18.80 -5.23 -14.98
N LEU A 136 18.87 -6.54 -15.30
CA LEU A 136 19.02 -7.03 -16.66
C LEU A 136 17.81 -6.66 -17.53
N ALA A 137 16.58 -6.79 -17.01
CA ALA A 137 15.36 -6.47 -17.76
C ALA A 137 15.28 -4.97 -18.10
N HIS A 138 15.66 -4.11 -17.15
CA HIS A 138 15.75 -2.67 -17.40
C HIS A 138 16.85 -2.31 -18.41
N GLN A 139 18.02 -2.94 -18.33
CA GLN A 139 19.08 -2.72 -19.34
C GLN A 139 18.61 -3.16 -20.73
N TYR A 140 17.92 -4.28 -20.82
CA TYR A 140 17.39 -4.79 -22.08
C TYR A 140 16.34 -3.86 -22.70
N THR A 141 15.39 -3.36 -21.91
CA THR A 141 14.35 -2.44 -22.39
C THR A 141 14.90 -1.04 -22.75
N LYS A 142 16.01 -0.61 -22.14
CA LYS A 142 16.73 0.60 -22.60
C LYS A 142 17.31 0.44 -24.00
N THR A 143 17.83 -0.75 -24.32
CA THR A 143 18.43 -1.05 -25.63
C THR A 143 17.37 -1.34 -26.68
N GLN A 144 16.30 -2.05 -26.33
CA GLN A 144 15.15 -2.30 -27.20
C GLN A 144 14.04 -1.28 -26.95
N LYS A 145 14.15 -0.14 -27.62
CA LYS A 145 13.17 0.94 -27.55
C LYS A 145 11.75 0.41 -27.79
N GLY A 146 10.82 0.86 -26.97
CA GLY A 146 9.40 0.52 -27.07
C GLY A 146 8.97 -0.73 -26.31
N LEU A 147 9.88 -1.45 -25.64
CA LEU A 147 9.49 -2.48 -24.67
C LEU A 147 9.25 -1.90 -23.28
N PHE A 148 8.28 -2.48 -22.58
CA PHE A 148 7.84 -2.04 -21.27
C PHE A 148 7.91 -3.18 -20.26
N THR A 149 8.71 -3.00 -19.22
CA THR A 149 8.49 -3.69 -17.94
C THR A 149 7.45 -2.93 -17.12
N LEU A 150 7.04 -3.49 -15.98
CA LEU A 150 6.12 -2.83 -15.06
C LEU A 150 6.64 -1.47 -14.61
N GLU A 151 7.94 -1.42 -14.30
CA GLU A 151 8.66 -0.25 -13.83
C GLU A 151 8.91 0.80 -14.92
N ASN A 152 8.76 0.42 -16.20
CA ASN A 152 8.84 1.35 -17.32
C ASN A 152 7.49 2.02 -17.63
N THR A 153 6.41 1.67 -16.92
CA THR A 153 5.13 2.41 -16.96
C THR A 153 5.15 3.62 -16.04
N LEU A 154 4.25 4.59 -16.20
CA LEU A 154 4.19 5.81 -15.38
C LEU A 154 4.15 5.49 -13.88
N LEU A 155 3.22 4.64 -13.44
CA LEU A 155 3.07 4.30 -12.02
C LEU A 155 4.23 3.44 -11.51
N GLY A 156 4.74 2.53 -12.33
CA GLY A 156 5.92 1.74 -11.96
C GLY A 156 7.15 2.62 -11.79
N TYR A 157 7.38 3.54 -12.73
CA TYR A 157 8.54 4.43 -12.76
C TYR A 157 8.60 5.35 -11.53
N ILE A 158 7.46 5.96 -11.15
CA ILE A 158 7.42 6.84 -9.99
C ILE A 158 7.62 6.07 -8.67
N ALA A 159 7.18 4.81 -8.60
CA ALA A 159 7.27 3.97 -7.41
C ALA A 159 8.56 3.14 -7.31
N ASP A 160 9.34 3.07 -8.39
CA ASP A 160 10.46 2.15 -8.52
C ASP A 160 11.52 2.33 -7.42
N ASP A 161 11.91 1.24 -6.75
CA ASP A 161 12.83 1.23 -5.61
C ASP A 161 12.47 2.14 -4.42
N LEU A 162 11.19 2.52 -4.29
CA LEU A 162 10.69 3.27 -3.13
C LEU A 162 10.03 2.36 -2.09
N SER A 163 10.08 2.78 -0.83
CA SER A 163 9.31 2.23 0.28
C SER A 163 8.42 3.32 0.85
N TRP A 164 7.20 2.98 1.27
CA TRP A 164 6.28 3.93 1.89
C TRP A 164 5.29 3.22 2.82
N CYS A 165 4.93 3.87 3.91
CA CYS A 165 3.84 3.50 4.78
C CYS A 165 3.36 4.69 5.63
N GLY A 166 2.10 4.61 6.07
CA GLY A 166 1.51 5.58 6.98
C GLY A 166 1.59 5.11 8.43
N LYS A 167 0.93 5.89 9.30
CA LYS A 167 0.69 5.56 10.70
C LYS A 167 -0.74 5.96 11.05
N VAL A 168 -1.44 5.10 11.80
CA VAL A 168 -2.81 5.36 12.25
C VAL A 168 -2.87 6.70 12.98
N GLY A 169 -3.80 7.58 12.56
CA GLY A 169 -4.01 8.88 13.18
C GLY A 169 -2.89 9.92 12.93
N SER A 170 -1.96 9.65 12.01
CA SER A 170 -0.94 10.62 11.60
C SER A 170 -1.12 11.02 10.15
N SER A 171 -1.04 12.32 9.85
CA SER A 171 -0.96 12.85 8.48
C SER A 171 0.46 12.77 7.89
N GLU A 172 1.43 12.31 8.68
CA GLU A 172 2.83 12.20 8.28
C GLU A 172 3.18 10.78 7.81
N ILE A 173 4.16 10.72 6.91
CA ILE A 173 4.72 9.49 6.40
C ILE A 173 5.64 8.89 7.48
N ASN A 174 5.57 7.56 7.67
CA ASN A 174 6.40 6.90 8.66
C ASN A 174 7.80 6.60 8.10
N HIS A 175 8.79 7.38 8.51
CA HIS A 175 10.20 7.23 8.13
C HIS A 175 10.99 6.26 9.04
N GLU A 176 10.46 5.90 10.21
CA GLU A 176 11.20 5.07 11.17
C GLU A 176 11.28 3.62 10.71
N SER A 177 10.13 3.04 10.34
CA SER A 177 10.03 1.63 9.92
C SER A 177 8.71 1.37 9.20
N CYS A 178 8.70 0.44 8.24
CA CYS A 178 7.48 -0.02 7.57
C CYS A 178 7.37 -1.55 7.62
N PRO A 179 6.15 -2.13 7.62
CA PRO A 179 5.99 -3.56 7.60
C PRO A 179 6.55 -4.14 6.30
N ASP A 180 7.43 -5.13 6.42
CA ASP A 180 7.85 -5.92 5.28
C ASP A 180 6.80 -7.00 4.97
N ARG A 181 7.05 -7.78 3.92
CA ARG A 181 6.17 -8.89 3.54
C ARG A 181 6.05 -9.97 4.63
N ARG A 182 7.09 -10.15 5.46
CA ARG A 182 7.07 -11.15 6.54
C ARG A 182 6.23 -10.67 7.72
N ASN A 183 6.16 -9.37 7.95
CA ASN A 183 5.27 -8.76 8.93
C ASN A 183 3.81 -8.91 8.51
N CYS A 184 3.47 -8.49 7.28
CA CYS A 184 2.13 -8.67 6.71
C CYS A 184 2.15 -8.62 5.18
N ASN A 185 1.34 -9.46 4.54
CA ASN A 185 1.21 -9.45 3.07
C ASN A 185 0.43 -8.24 2.56
N SER A 186 -0.46 -7.69 3.39
CA SER A 186 -1.33 -6.54 3.11
C SER A 186 -0.67 -5.19 3.45
N ASN A 187 0.64 -5.08 3.23
CA ASN A 187 1.33 -3.79 3.30
C ASN A 187 1.13 -2.98 2.02
N PHE A 188 1.16 -1.65 2.13
CA PHE A 188 0.86 -0.73 1.03
C PHE A 188 1.77 -0.89 -0.18
N VAL A 189 3.05 -1.18 0.00
CA VAL A 189 4.01 -1.43 -1.09
C VAL A 189 3.64 -2.71 -1.85
N SER A 190 3.40 -3.80 -1.12
CA SER A 190 3.08 -5.11 -1.71
C SER A 190 1.74 -5.08 -2.44
N VAL A 191 0.73 -4.43 -1.87
CA VAL A 191 -0.59 -4.28 -2.52
C VAL A 191 -0.49 -3.43 -3.78
N PHE A 192 0.26 -2.34 -3.76
CA PHE A 192 0.50 -1.49 -4.94
C PHE A 192 1.10 -2.29 -6.10
N TRP A 193 2.22 -2.98 -5.86
CA TRP A 193 2.90 -3.73 -6.92
C TRP A 193 2.06 -4.91 -7.43
N ASN A 194 1.29 -5.54 -6.55
CA ASN A 194 0.37 -6.61 -6.94
C ASN A 194 -0.75 -6.09 -7.85
N LEU A 195 -1.38 -4.97 -7.46
CA LEU A 195 -2.44 -4.34 -8.25
C LEU A 195 -1.92 -3.85 -9.60
N LEU A 196 -0.75 -3.21 -9.64
CA LEU A 196 -0.15 -2.73 -10.88
C LEU A 196 0.19 -3.91 -11.82
N SER A 197 0.78 -4.98 -11.29
CA SER A 197 1.07 -6.20 -12.05
C SER A 197 -0.20 -6.82 -12.65
N LYS A 198 -1.27 -6.88 -11.85
CA LYS A 198 -2.59 -7.39 -12.26
C LYS A 198 -3.18 -6.53 -13.38
N ARG A 199 -3.14 -5.20 -13.27
CA ARG A 199 -3.65 -4.29 -14.30
C ARG A 199 -2.85 -4.37 -15.61
N MET A 200 -1.53 -4.53 -15.54
CA MET A 200 -0.71 -4.70 -16.75
C MET A 200 -0.97 -6.05 -17.45
N SER A 201 -1.39 -7.07 -16.70
CA SER A 201 -1.67 -8.41 -17.21
C SER A 201 -3.14 -8.62 -17.63
N SER A 202 -4.05 -7.72 -17.25
CA SER A 202 -5.49 -7.84 -17.47
C SER A 202 -5.96 -6.89 -18.57
N PRO A 203 -7.07 -7.20 -19.26
CA PRO A 203 -7.67 -6.29 -20.22
C PRO A 203 -8.27 -5.10 -19.49
N ILE A 204 -8.08 -3.93 -20.09
CA ILE A 204 -8.84 -2.73 -19.74
C ILE A 204 -10.30 -3.02 -20.10
N LYS A 205 -11.17 -3.23 -19.12
CA LYS A 205 -12.61 -3.09 -19.33
C LYS A 205 -12.89 -1.59 -19.53
N PRO A 206 -13.64 -1.20 -20.56
CA PRO A 206 -14.19 0.15 -20.62
C PRO A 206 -14.91 0.44 -19.31
N SER A 207 -14.69 1.62 -18.74
CA SER A 207 -15.42 2.10 -17.57
C SER A 207 -16.88 2.32 -17.97
N ASP A 208 -17.71 1.30 -17.79
CA ASP A 208 -19.15 1.49 -17.78
C ASP A 208 -19.59 1.57 -16.32
N ASP A 209 -20.25 2.67 -16.02
CA ASP A 209 -20.99 2.87 -14.78
C ASP A 209 -22.07 1.78 -14.69
N THR A 210 -22.58 1.52 -13.49
CA THR A 210 -23.66 0.55 -13.19
C THR A 210 -23.22 -0.90 -12.88
N SER A 211 -23.29 -1.20 -11.58
CA SER A 211 -23.80 -2.44 -10.96
C SER A 211 -23.43 -3.80 -11.57
N THR A 212 -22.74 -4.65 -10.81
CA THR A 212 -23.32 -5.89 -10.20
C THR A 212 -22.24 -6.94 -9.86
N ARG A 213 -22.35 -7.45 -8.62
CA ARG A 213 -21.91 -8.74 -8.03
C ARG A 213 -20.43 -9.12 -7.93
N HIS A 214 -19.99 -9.07 -6.66
CA HIS A 214 -19.23 -10.08 -5.92
C HIS A 214 -18.71 -11.29 -6.71
N HIS A 215 -17.38 -11.41 -6.80
CA HIS A 215 -16.69 -12.66 -6.54
C HIS A 215 -15.43 -12.41 -5.72
N SER A 216 -15.40 -13.05 -4.56
CA SER A 216 -14.45 -12.91 -3.48
C SER A 216 -13.12 -13.61 -3.77
N PHE A 217 -12.04 -12.94 -3.34
CA PHE A 217 -10.80 -13.45 -2.74
C PHE A 217 -10.22 -14.79 -3.20
N ALA A 218 -9.00 -14.71 -3.75
CA ALA A 218 -7.99 -15.76 -3.61
C ALA A 218 -6.82 -15.24 -2.78
N THR A 219 -6.69 -15.82 -1.59
CA THR A 219 -5.65 -15.57 -0.59
C THR A 219 -4.29 -16.06 -1.09
N TYR A 220 -3.24 -15.25 -0.94
CA TYR A 220 -1.86 -15.57 -1.31
C TYR A 220 -1.20 -16.43 -0.22
N GLU A 221 -0.85 -17.68 -0.54
CA GLU A 221 0.13 -18.46 0.23
C GLU A 221 1.29 -18.86 -0.68
N LYS A 222 2.52 -18.61 -0.18
CA LYS A 222 3.84 -19.04 -0.67
C LYS A 222 3.97 -18.99 -2.20
N LEU A 223 4.66 -17.99 -2.76
CA LEU A 223 5.40 -18.03 -4.04
C LEU A 223 5.69 -16.59 -4.54
N GLN A 224 6.56 -15.84 -3.87
CA GLN A 224 7.25 -14.75 -4.60
C GLN A 224 8.25 -15.29 -5.65
N VAL A 225 8.32 -16.62 -5.83
CA VAL A 225 9.26 -17.31 -6.72
C VAL A 225 8.60 -18.16 -7.81
N LYS A 226 7.29 -18.44 -7.78
CA LYS A 226 6.54 -18.86 -9.00
C LYS A 226 5.79 -17.63 -9.39
N ILE A 227 6.36 -16.91 -10.36
CA ILE A 227 5.68 -16.13 -11.39
C ILE A 227 4.19 -16.09 -11.12
N ILE A 228 3.65 -14.93 -10.73
CA ILE A 228 2.27 -14.49 -11.01
C ILE A 228 1.47 -15.67 -11.54
N GLN A 229 0.88 -16.48 -10.64
CA GLN A 229 0.15 -17.67 -11.04
C GLN A 229 -1.06 -17.17 -11.83
N LEU A 230 -0.85 -17.06 -13.15
CA LEU A 230 -1.61 -16.29 -14.14
C LEU A 230 -2.98 -15.89 -13.58
N SER A 231 -3.06 -14.72 -12.93
CA SER A 231 -4.32 -13.96 -12.87
C SER A 231 -4.88 -13.99 -14.30
N PRO A 232 -6.18 -14.26 -14.51
CA PRO A 232 -6.71 -14.73 -15.79
C PRO A 232 -6.03 -13.99 -16.94
N PHE A 233 -5.08 -14.68 -17.58
CA PHE A 233 -4.31 -14.12 -18.68
C PHE A 233 -5.32 -13.94 -19.79
N ASP A 234 -5.54 -12.70 -20.23
CA ASP A 234 -6.52 -12.47 -21.25
C ASP A 234 -5.96 -12.87 -22.62
N THR A 235 -6.43 -14.01 -23.09
CA THR A 235 -6.12 -14.55 -24.40
C THR A 235 -6.64 -13.67 -25.53
N GLN A 236 -7.53 -12.69 -25.27
CA GLN A 236 -7.98 -11.73 -26.28
C GLN A 236 -6.87 -10.75 -26.68
N LYS A 237 -5.96 -10.38 -25.78
CA LYS A 237 -4.83 -9.48 -26.11
C LYS A 237 -3.48 -10.18 -26.22
N CYS A 238 -3.26 -11.24 -25.43
CA CYS A 238 -2.02 -12.01 -25.42
C CYS A 238 -2.27 -13.44 -25.93
N THR A 239 -2.04 -13.66 -27.23
CA THR A 239 -2.27 -14.96 -27.90
C THR A 239 -1.17 -15.97 -27.58
N SER A 240 0.07 -15.51 -27.35
CA SER A 240 1.23 -16.38 -27.11
C SER A 240 2.23 -15.76 -26.13
N LEU A 241 2.92 -16.62 -25.37
CA LEU A 241 4.03 -16.24 -24.50
C LEU A 241 5.33 -16.82 -25.05
N GLN A 242 6.30 -15.96 -25.35
CA GLN A 242 7.64 -16.38 -25.76
C GLN A 242 8.58 -16.37 -24.55
N LYS A 243 9.17 -17.53 -24.25
CA LYS A 243 10.23 -17.67 -23.26
C LYS A 243 11.53 -17.09 -23.82
N MET A 244 12.23 -16.27 -23.03
CA MET A 244 13.52 -15.69 -23.37
C MET A 244 14.66 -16.37 -22.59
N PRO A 245 15.93 -16.26 -23.05
CA PRO A 245 17.07 -17.04 -22.52
C PRO A 245 17.34 -16.89 -21.00
N VAL A 246 16.88 -15.81 -20.37
CA VAL A 246 17.15 -15.47 -18.96
C VAL A 246 15.92 -15.63 -18.05
N GLY A 247 14.99 -16.50 -18.41
CA GLY A 247 13.79 -16.76 -17.60
C GLY A 247 12.73 -15.65 -17.68
N TRP A 248 12.80 -14.79 -18.71
CA TRP A 248 11.78 -13.78 -18.98
C TRP A 248 10.72 -14.32 -19.93
N CYS A 249 9.59 -13.62 -19.94
CA CYS A 249 8.49 -13.87 -20.87
C CYS A 249 8.11 -12.59 -21.60
N ARG A 250 7.95 -12.69 -22.92
CA ARG A 250 7.34 -11.65 -23.74
C ARG A 250 5.95 -12.11 -24.18
N CYS A 251 4.96 -11.24 -24.07
CA CYS A 251 3.64 -11.50 -24.65
C CYS A 251 3.64 -11.13 -26.15
N PHE A 252 2.96 -11.93 -26.98
CA PHE A 252 2.66 -11.61 -28.38
C PHE A 252 1.16 -11.67 -28.63
N SER A 253 0.67 -10.69 -29.40
CA SER A 253 -0.64 -10.71 -30.04
C SER A 253 -0.44 -11.08 -31.50
N MET A 254 -1.06 -12.16 -31.99
CA MET A 254 -1.09 -12.44 -33.42
C MET A 254 -2.26 -11.67 -34.03
N ASP A 255 -1.98 -10.80 -34.99
CA ASP A 255 -3.03 -10.12 -35.76
C ASP A 255 -3.76 -11.16 -36.64
N PRO A 256 -5.08 -11.36 -36.48
CA PRO A 256 -5.83 -12.33 -37.28
C PRO A 256 -5.75 -12.08 -38.81
N SER A 257 -5.36 -10.88 -39.24
CA SER A 257 -5.12 -10.54 -40.65
C SER A 257 -3.91 -11.24 -41.27
N VAL A 258 -2.93 -11.64 -40.46
CA VAL A 258 -1.61 -12.11 -40.92
C VAL A 258 -1.50 -13.61 -40.67
N THR A 259 -2.30 -14.39 -41.40
CA THR A 259 -2.12 -15.84 -41.48
C THR A 259 -1.48 -16.19 -42.83
N PRO A 260 -0.15 -16.41 -42.94
CA PRO A 260 0.37 -17.18 -44.06
C PRO A 260 -0.02 -18.65 -43.83
N LEU A 261 -0.63 -19.24 -44.85
CA LEU A 261 -1.03 -20.63 -44.98
C LEU A 261 0.03 -21.62 -44.46
N ILE A 262 0.00 -21.98 -43.17
CA ILE A 262 0.59 -23.22 -42.69
C ILE A 262 -0.51 -24.28 -42.83
N LYS A 263 -0.47 -25.05 -43.92
CA LYS A 263 -1.37 -26.19 -44.12
C LYS A 263 -1.19 -27.19 -42.97
N PRO A 264 -2.28 -27.67 -42.34
CA PRO A 264 -2.18 -28.66 -41.28
C PRO A 264 -1.83 -30.02 -41.88
N ALA A 265 -0.65 -30.54 -41.56
CA ALA A 265 -0.36 -31.95 -41.78
C ALA A 265 -1.28 -32.77 -40.86
N ARG A 266 -2.24 -33.47 -41.47
CA ARG A 266 -3.19 -34.38 -40.81
C ARG A 266 -2.45 -35.60 -40.27
N SER A 267 -2.48 -35.80 -38.96
CA SER A 267 -2.73 -37.12 -38.37
C SER A 267 -3.28 -36.97 -36.96
N ALA A 268 -4.08 -37.95 -36.57
CA ALA A 268 -5.11 -37.89 -35.55
C ALA A 268 -4.63 -37.54 -34.13
N VAL A 269 -5.32 -36.59 -33.52
CA VAL A 269 -6.08 -36.69 -32.26
C VAL A 269 -6.29 -35.25 -31.80
N TRP A 270 -7.50 -34.74 -31.95
CA TRP A 270 -7.94 -33.52 -31.29
C TRP A 270 -7.92 -33.75 -29.78
N ARG A 271 -6.79 -33.47 -29.15
CA ARG A 271 -6.76 -33.01 -27.76
C ARG A 271 -6.43 -31.54 -27.82
N SER A 272 -7.43 -30.72 -27.50
CA SER A 272 -7.23 -29.40 -26.93
C SER A 272 -6.32 -29.55 -25.71
N ILE A 273 -5.02 -29.58 -25.94
CA ILE A 273 -4.02 -29.35 -24.89
C ILE A 273 -4.04 -27.85 -24.71
N ALA A 274 -5.06 -27.41 -23.98
CA ALA A 274 -5.00 -26.21 -23.16
C ALA A 274 -3.57 -26.09 -22.63
N CYS A 275 -2.97 -24.92 -22.79
CA CYS A 275 -1.62 -24.58 -22.36
C CYS A 275 -1.48 -24.88 -20.86
N SER A 276 -1.26 -26.14 -20.54
CA SER A 276 -1.30 -26.71 -19.22
C SER A 276 0.14 -26.95 -18.82
N ARG A 277 0.55 -26.19 -17.82
CA ARG A 277 1.48 -26.64 -16.79
C ARG A 277 2.83 -27.15 -17.29
N ARG A 278 3.64 -26.33 -17.97
CA ARG A 278 5.10 -26.52 -17.93
C ARG A 278 5.83 -25.19 -17.74
N ARG A 279 6.02 -24.87 -16.45
CA ARG A 279 7.18 -24.24 -15.82
C ARG A 279 8.03 -23.31 -16.70
N CYS A 280 7.86 -22.02 -16.50
CA CYS A 280 9.04 -21.14 -16.40
C CYS A 280 9.54 -21.24 -14.95
N ILE A 281 10.39 -22.24 -14.67
CA ILE A 281 11.12 -22.36 -13.41
C ILE A 281 12.57 -22.65 -13.79
N HIS A 282 13.50 -21.92 -13.16
CA HIS A 282 14.70 -22.54 -12.62
C HIS A 282 14.52 -22.62 -11.10
#